data_AF-A0A0L7KXA3-F1
#
_entry.id   AF-A0A0L7KXA3-F1
#
_cell.length_a   1.000
_cell.length_b   1.000
_cell.length_c   1.000
_cell.angle_alpha   90.00
_cell.angle_beta   90.00
_cell.angle_gamma   90.00
#
_symmetry.space_group_name_H-M   'P 1'
#
loop_
_entity.id
_entity.type
_entity.pdbx_description
1 polymer ?
#
loop_
_entity_poly.entity_id
_entity_poly.type
_entity_poly.pdbx_seq_one_letter_code
_entity_poly.pdbx_strand_id
1 'polypeptide(L)'
;MSQAKDGFFKKFHDTINCSLDDVTRNNFVNLETNAKRVSYLCSLPAVKSYDLAGDVQKCQAGGDFPVRKDLEKAKHYKDEGNKAVQKGDWGIAMALYSQSMVHMPEKETEELAIVLANRSAALNHLERYEESLEDIRRCLSLPYPRHLRYKVYERKARSLLILKRNQEAIKAFQDTISSLDEATKLDKEKRQRMRSDAKLMLEILNKGLVLAGTPKDPEPLNRSPPKPKITGKRNPQYTSASEAITIDKDDVRGRCVIPLPCPRCPNVVFCSDKCSEAAQKSYHAYECHILPLLWKSGCSITCHIALRMITQHAKEYFKNLSLDEFPTGPYKTEDYRNIYNLVAHEDKRSKQDFIHRTEMTAFLVKLLEICGYFEGKPRSKPVESNEIKSMAVNEKYKEDVALIGGLILKNLQVLQFNAHEVFEIQCPKPKVSKNVIKHDGKSVFLAGAVFPTLALFNHACDPSVVRYFIGANIVVRAVKNIKKGEEVSENYGPIFTTVPKDKRQADLKEQYWFDCTCKPCENNWPSYEEMTENYMRFKCDSDQPCDNVVAVPYDAKEFMVQCGLCQQYTNILKGLKSLQ
;
A
#
# COMPACT_ATOMS: atom_id res chain seq x y z
N MET A 1 -11.32 -1.41 -10.91
CA MET A 1 -10.76 -2.16 -12.06
C MET A 1 -10.25 -1.16 -13.09
N SER A 2 -8.93 -1.06 -13.31
CA SER A 2 -8.36 -0.19 -14.35
C SER A 2 -8.01 -1.02 -15.59
N GLN A 3 -8.37 -0.50 -16.77
CA GLN A 3 -8.05 -1.01 -18.12
C GLN A 3 -6.89 -2.02 -18.15
N ALA A 4 -7.22 -3.29 -18.39
CA ALA A 4 -6.21 -4.31 -18.63
C ALA A 4 -5.44 -3.95 -19.91
N LYS A 5 -4.16 -3.59 -19.77
CA LYS A 5 -3.23 -3.69 -20.90
C LYS A 5 -3.11 -5.18 -21.20
N ASP A 6 -3.59 -5.61 -22.36
CA ASP A 6 -3.62 -7.02 -22.78
C ASP A 6 -2.23 -7.65 -22.58
N GLY A 7 -2.09 -8.42 -21.50
CA GLY A 7 -0.87 -9.11 -21.16
C GLY A 7 -0.82 -10.50 -21.79
N PHE A 8 0.35 -11.12 -21.76
CA PHE A 8 0.55 -12.38 -22.49
C PHE A 8 -0.29 -13.57 -21.98
N PHE A 9 -0.84 -13.51 -20.76
CA PHE A 9 -1.71 -14.56 -20.23
C PHE A 9 -2.99 -14.75 -21.07
N LYS A 10 -3.51 -13.69 -21.70
CA LYS A 10 -4.70 -13.79 -22.58
C LYS A 10 -4.45 -14.74 -23.75
N LYS A 11 -3.29 -14.64 -24.41
CA LYS A 11 -2.86 -15.57 -25.46
C LYS A 11 -2.78 -17.02 -24.94
N PHE A 12 -2.28 -17.22 -23.72
CA PHE A 12 -2.26 -18.54 -23.10
C PHE A 12 -3.68 -19.08 -22.87
N HIS A 13 -4.56 -18.31 -22.22
CA HIS A 13 -5.99 -18.65 -22.03
C HIS A 13 -6.66 -19.03 -23.35
N ASP A 14 -6.56 -18.17 -24.38
CA ASP A 14 -7.20 -18.38 -25.67
C ASP A 14 -6.65 -19.63 -26.37
N THR A 15 -5.32 -19.87 -26.30
CA THR A 15 -4.68 -21.05 -26.90
C THR A 15 -5.11 -22.35 -26.20
N ILE A 16 -5.08 -22.38 -24.87
CA ILE A 16 -5.49 -23.58 -24.11
C ILE A 16 -6.98 -23.82 -24.33
N ASN A 17 -7.83 -22.81 -24.13
CA ASN A 17 -9.27 -22.92 -24.32
C ASN A 17 -9.62 -23.43 -25.74
N CYS A 18 -9.01 -22.91 -26.81
CA CYS A 18 -9.24 -23.43 -28.17
C CYS A 18 -8.74 -24.87 -28.39
N SER A 19 -7.83 -25.39 -27.56
CA SER A 19 -7.33 -26.77 -27.63
C SER A 19 -8.12 -27.79 -26.80
N LEU A 20 -9.00 -27.35 -25.89
CA LEU A 20 -9.79 -28.25 -25.04
C LEU A 20 -11.06 -28.71 -25.77
N ASP A 21 -11.13 -29.99 -26.11
CA ASP A 21 -12.35 -30.65 -26.59
C ASP A 21 -13.41 -30.81 -25.48
N ASP A 22 -14.65 -31.12 -25.87
CA ASP A 22 -15.78 -31.26 -24.95
C ASP A 22 -15.58 -32.40 -23.94
N VAL A 23 -14.86 -33.45 -24.31
CA VAL A 23 -14.53 -34.58 -23.41
C VAL A 23 -13.61 -34.10 -22.29
N THR A 24 -12.55 -33.37 -22.63
CA THR A 24 -11.59 -32.78 -21.69
C THR A 24 -12.26 -31.75 -20.78
N ARG A 25 -13.14 -30.92 -21.33
CA ARG A 25 -13.94 -29.95 -20.55
C ARG A 25 -14.87 -30.64 -19.56
N ASN A 26 -15.61 -31.67 -19.99
CA ASN A 26 -16.53 -32.40 -19.12
C ASN A 26 -15.76 -33.19 -18.04
N ASN A 27 -14.65 -33.82 -18.39
CA ASN A 27 -13.75 -34.47 -17.44
C ASN A 27 -13.25 -33.49 -16.38
N PHE A 28 -12.74 -32.32 -16.79
CA PHE A 28 -12.27 -31.27 -15.88
C PHE A 28 -13.35 -30.79 -14.90
N VAL A 29 -14.57 -30.55 -15.40
CA VAL A 29 -15.69 -30.04 -14.60
C VAL A 29 -16.15 -31.04 -13.55
N ASN A 30 -16.10 -32.33 -13.87
CA ASN A 30 -16.49 -33.42 -12.96
C ASN A 30 -15.43 -33.72 -11.88
N LEU A 31 -14.27 -33.05 -11.88
CA LEU A 31 -13.28 -33.16 -10.80
C LEU A 31 -13.78 -32.43 -9.57
N GLU A 32 -13.91 -33.14 -8.44
CA GLU A 32 -14.51 -32.62 -7.20
C GLU A 32 -13.65 -31.53 -6.54
N THR A 33 -12.33 -31.73 -6.47
CA THR A 33 -11.41 -30.89 -5.68
C THR A 33 -10.54 -29.98 -6.54
N ASN A 34 -10.17 -28.83 -5.97
CA ASN A 34 -9.25 -27.89 -6.62
C ASN A 34 -7.87 -28.51 -6.91
N ALA A 35 -7.39 -29.41 -6.04
CA ALA A 35 -6.16 -30.16 -6.28
C ALA A 35 -6.26 -31.05 -7.53
N LYS A 36 -7.35 -31.84 -7.65
CA LYS A 36 -7.62 -32.67 -8.85
C LYS A 36 -7.68 -31.79 -10.11
N ARG A 37 -8.40 -30.66 -10.07
CA ARG A 37 -8.52 -29.70 -11.19
C ARG A 37 -7.16 -29.20 -11.68
N VAL A 38 -6.30 -28.73 -10.78
CA VAL A 38 -4.98 -28.20 -11.15
C VAL A 38 -4.05 -29.30 -11.66
N SER A 39 -4.00 -30.47 -11.00
CA SER A 39 -3.20 -31.60 -11.47
C SER A 39 -3.63 -32.08 -12.86
N TYR A 40 -4.92 -32.16 -13.13
CA TYR A 40 -5.45 -32.53 -14.44
C TYR A 40 -5.02 -31.52 -15.51
N LEU A 41 -5.31 -30.23 -15.31
CA LEU A 41 -4.97 -29.20 -16.29
C LEU A 41 -3.46 -29.11 -16.56
N CYS A 42 -2.62 -29.15 -15.52
CA CYS A 42 -1.16 -29.14 -15.68
C CYS A 42 -0.60 -30.41 -16.33
N SER A 43 -1.37 -31.51 -16.35
CA SER A 43 -0.97 -32.75 -17.03
C SER A 43 -1.21 -32.73 -18.54
N LEU A 44 -2.09 -31.86 -19.03
CA LEU A 44 -2.53 -31.83 -20.43
C LEU A 44 -1.36 -31.51 -21.38
N PRO A 45 -1.22 -32.22 -22.52
CA PRO A 45 -0.17 -31.96 -23.50
C PRO A 45 -0.14 -30.51 -23.99
N ALA A 46 -1.31 -29.91 -24.30
CA ALA A 46 -1.42 -28.53 -24.76
C ALA A 46 -0.92 -27.49 -23.74
N VAL A 47 -1.08 -27.76 -22.44
CA VAL A 47 -0.55 -26.91 -21.37
C VAL A 47 0.96 -27.12 -21.25
N LYS A 48 1.44 -28.36 -21.25
CA LYS A 48 2.89 -28.66 -21.14
C LYS A 48 3.71 -28.14 -22.33
N SER A 49 3.15 -28.19 -23.54
CA SER A 49 3.82 -27.78 -24.77
C SER A 49 3.72 -26.29 -25.10
N TYR A 50 2.88 -25.52 -24.39
CA TYR A 50 2.74 -24.08 -24.65
C TYR A 50 4.07 -23.35 -24.50
N ASP A 51 4.56 -22.76 -25.61
CA ASP A 51 5.80 -22.00 -25.67
C ASP A 51 5.68 -20.64 -24.98
N LEU A 52 6.50 -20.44 -23.95
CA LEU A 52 6.62 -19.18 -23.24
C LEU A 52 7.70 -18.25 -23.79
N ALA A 53 8.60 -18.72 -24.68
CA ALA A 53 9.78 -17.96 -25.10
C ALA A 53 9.39 -16.62 -25.74
N GLY A 54 8.43 -16.61 -26.66
CA GLY A 54 7.92 -15.39 -27.29
C GLY A 54 7.15 -14.46 -26.35
N ASP A 55 6.62 -14.98 -25.24
CA ASP A 55 5.91 -14.19 -24.22
C ASP A 55 6.89 -13.60 -23.18
N VAL A 56 7.96 -14.33 -22.84
CA VAL A 56 9.11 -13.85 -22.07
C VAL A 56 9.89 -12.78 -22.84
N GLN A 57 10.02 -12.89 -24.16
CA GLN A 57 10.67 -11.87 -25.00
C GLN A 57 9.99 -10.50 -24.91
N LYS A 58 8.64 -10.45 -24.76
CA LYS A 58 7.90 -9.19 -24.51
C LYS A 58 8.30 -8.53 -23.19
N CYS A 59 8.76 -9.31 -22.20
CA CYS A 59 9.26 -8.80 -20.94
C CYS A 59 10.69 -8.22 -21.09
N GLN A 60 11.51 -8.81 -21.99
CA GLN A 60 12.84 -8.30 -22.32
C GLN A 60 12.80 -6.96 -23.05
N ALA A 61 11.82 -6.75 -23.94
CA ALA A 61 11.71 -5.54 -24.76
C ALA A 61 11.56 -4.24 -23.94
N GLY A 62 11.12 -4.31 -22.69
CA GLY A 62 11.09 -3.17 -21.75
C GLY A 62 12.37 -2.94 -20.96
N GLY A 63 13.38 -3.82 -21.08
CA GLY A 63 14.55 -3.87 -20.20
C GLY A 63 14.25 -4.38 -18.78
N ASP A 64 13.05 -4.94 -18.56
CA ASP A 64 12.58 -5.36 -17.23
C ASP A 64 13.02 -6.79 -16.86
N PHE A 65 13.35 -7.63 -17.86
CA PHE A 65 13.68 -9.04 -17.68
C PHE A 65 14.87 -9.48 -18.56
N PRO A 66 15.82 -10.33 -18.09
CA PRO A 66 15.99 -10.85 -16.72
C PRO A 66 16.10 -9.76 -15.67
N VAL A 67 15.51 -9.98 -14.49
CA VAL A 67 15.46 -8.96 -13.44
C VAL A 67 16.85 -8.73 -12.87
N ARG A 68 17.48 -7.62 -13.29
CA ARG A 68 18.85 -7.26 -12.91
C ARG A 68 18.93 -5.79 -12.57
N LYS A 69 19.98 -5.46 -11.82
CA LYS A 69 20.41 -4.09 -11.57
C LYS A 69 21.45 -3.68 -12.62
N ASP A 70 21.58 -2.37 -12.84
CA ASP A 70 22.28 -1.80 -13.99
C ASP A 70 23.05 -0.54 -13.56
N LEU A 71 24.37 -0.62 -13.59
CA LEU A 71 25.27 0.45 -13.17
C LEU A 71 25.22 1.68 -14.09
N GLU A 72 25.03 1.49 -15.39
CA GLU A 72 24.99 2.61 -16.34
C GLU A 72 23.66 3.34 -16.24
N LYS A 73 22.56 2.62 -16.04
CA LYS A 73 21.26 3.23 -15.68
C LYS A 73 21.32 3.94 -14.32
N ALA A 74 22.05 3.40 -13.35
CA ALA A 74 22.28 4.08 -12.07
C ALA A 74 23.08 5.39 -12.23
N LYS A 75 24.17 5.37 -12.99
CA LYS A 75 24.97 6.57 -13.32
C LYS A 75 24.15 7.62 -14.07
N HIS A 76 23.37 7.21 -15.07
CA HIS A 76 22.49 8.09 -15.82
C HIS A 76 21.52 8.86 -14.91
N TYR A 77 20.82 8.18 -14.00
CA TYR A 77 19.94 8.84 -13.03
C TYR A 77 20.69 9.76 -12.04
N LYS A 78 21.92 9.44 -11.66
CA LYS A 78 22.77 10.34 -10.87
C LYS A 78 23.07 11.62 -11.65
N ASP A 79 23.42 11.50 -12.92
CA ASP A 79 23.81 12.64 -13.75
C ASP A 79 22.61 13.53 -14.12
N GLU A 80 21.43 12.96 -14.37
CA GLU A 80 20.18 13.73 -14.43
C GLU A 80 19.87 14.42 -13.08
N GLY A 81 20.11 13.74 -11.96
CA GLY A 81 20.01 14.35 -10.62
C GLY A 81 20.95 15.54 -10.43
N ASN A 82 22.19 15.44 -10.94
CA ASN A 82 23.16 16.53 -10.94
C ASN A 82 22.69 17.72 -11.80
N LYS A 83 22.06 17.46 -12.97
CA LYS A 83 21.45 18.50 -13.81
C LYS A 83 20.26 19.19 -13.12
N ALA A 84 19.44 18.43 -12.38
CA ALA A 84 18.34 19.00 -11.59
C ALA A 84 18.87 19.89 -10.44
N VAL A 85 19.97 19.50 -9.78
CA VAL A 85 20.67 20.36 -8.80
C VAL A 85 21.15 21.67 -9.43
N GLN A 86 21.72 21.64 -10.63
CA GLN A 86 22.17 22.86 -11.34
C GLN A 86 21.03 23.83 -11.67
N LYS A 87 19.80 23.33 -11.80
CA LYS A 87 18.58 24.14 -12.00
C LYS A 87 17.92 24.62 -10.70
N GLY A 88 18.36 24.10 -9.54
CA GLY A 88 17.69 24.33 -8.24
C GLY A 88 16.47 23.43 -7.99
N ASP A 89 16.23 22.43 -8.84
CA ASP A 89 15.08 21.52 -8.75
C ASP A 89 15.30 20.40 -7.69
N TRP A 90 15.46 20.78 -6.42
CA TRP A 90 15.87 19.86 -5.34
C TRP A 90 14.96 18.64 -5.18
N GLY A 91 13.64 18.80 -5.37
CA GLY A 91 12.68 17.70 -5.32
C GLY A 91 12.89 16.66 -6.44
N ILE A 92 13.18 17.14 -7.65
CA ILE A 92 13.48 16.29 -8.81
C ILE A 92 14.84 15.61 -8.62
N ALA A 93 15.85 16.36 -8.17
CA ALA A 93 17.17 15.81 -7.86
C ALA A 93 17.10 14.67 -6.83
N MET A 94 16.38 14.87 -5.72
CA MET A 94 16.17 13.85 -4.68
C MET A 94 15.50 12.58 -5.24
N ALA A 95 14.50 12.73 -6.12
CA ALA A 95 13.83 11.62 -6.77
C ALA A 95 14.78 10.86 -7.71
N LEU A 96 15.54 11.58 -8.55
CA LEU A 96 16.51 11.00 -9.49
C LEU A 96 17.66 10.27 -8.78
N TYR A 97 18.24 10.83 -7.72
CA TYR A 97 19.22 10.11 -6.90
C TYR A 97 18.63 8.85 -6.26
N SER A 98 17.35 8.86 -5.90
CA SER A 98 16.67 7.66 -5.40
C SER A 98 16.51 6.59 -6.48
N GLN A 99 16.20 6.98 -7.73
CA GLN A 99 16.18 6.06 -8.89
C GLN A 99 17.58 5.50 -9.21
N SER A 100 18.63 6.33 -9.08
CA SER A 100 20.02 5.87 -9.21
C SER A 100 20.34 4.73 -8.22
N MET A 101 19.96 4.89 -6.95
CA MET A 101 20.15 3.85 -5.92
C MET A 101 19.35 2.57 -6.20
N VAL A 102 18.15 2.69 -6.78
CA VAL A 102 17.33 1.54 -7.18
C VAL A 102 18.09 0.63 -8.15
N HIS A 103 18.77 1.22 -9.14
CA HIS A 103 19.53 0.48 -10.14
C HIS A 103 20.95 0.07 -9.72
N MET A 104 21.45 0.52 -8.56
CA MET A 104 22.81 0.24 -8.08
C MET A 104 23.07 -1.26 -7.78
N PRO A 105 23.92 -1.97 -8.54
CA PRO A 105 24.01 -3.43 -8.50
C PRO A 105 24.66 -4.00 -7.23
N GLU A 106 25.67 -3.31 -6.70
CA GLU A 106 26.40 -3.72 -5.50
C GLU A 106 26.01 -2.86 -4.31
N LYS A 107 26.01 -3.47 -3.11
CA LYS A 107 25.63 -2.80 -1.86
C LYS A 107 26.68 -1.79 -1.37
N GLU A 108 27.94 -1.95 -1.77
CA GLU A 108 29.08 -1.29 -1.15
C GLU A 108 30.04 -0.69 -2.18
N THR A 109 29.55 0.29 -2.94
CA THR A 109 30.34 0.99 -3.97
C THR A 109 30.63 2.45 -3.60
N GLU A 110 31.75 2.97 -4.10
CA GLU A 110 32.07 4.41 -4.04
C GLU A 110 30.95 5.22 -4.70
N GLU A 111 30.42 4.73 -5.83
CA GLU A 111 29.31 5.33 -6.58
C GLU A 111 28.04 5.46 -5.71
N LEU A 112 27.64 4.42 -4.95
CA LEU A 112 26.50 4.50 -4.03
C LEU A 112 26.75 5.53 -2.91
N ALA A 113 27.97 5.58 -2.38
CA ALA A 113 28.35 6.55 -1.36
C ALA A 113 28.24 7.99 -1.90
N ILE A 114 28.64 8.22 -3.15
CA ILE A 114 28.50 9.51 -3.85
C ILE A 114 27.03 9.86 -4.07
N VAL A 115 26.18 8.91 -4.49
CA VAL A 115 24.75 9.15 -4.71
C VAL A 115 24.04 9.52 -3.38
N LEU A 116 24.38 8.86 -2.27
CA LEU A 116 23.89 9.22 -0.92
C LEU A 116 24.40 10.61 -0.48
N ALA A 117 25.66 10.95 -0.77
CA ALA A 117 26.22 12.27 -0.51
C ALA A 117 25.54 13.39 -1.34
N ASN A 118 25.07 13.07 -2.54
CA ASN A 118 24.35 14.01 -3.40
C ASN A 118 22.88 14.12 -2.98
N ARG A 119 22.21 13.00 -2.63
CA ARG A 119 20.82 13.02 -2.17
C ARG A 119 20.66 13.73 -0.83
N SER A 120 21.56 13.52 0.13
CA SER A 120 21.60 14.31 1.37
C SER A 120 21.76 15.83 1.11
N ALA A 121 22.41 16.24 0.01
CA ALA A 121 22.44 17.66 -0.37
C ALA A 121 21.04 18.17 -0.74
N ALA A 122 20.34 17.46 -1.62
CA ALA A 122 18.97 17.80 -2.02
C ALA A 122 18.00 17.76 -0.82
N LEU A 123 18.13 16.78 0.08
CA LEU A 123 17.35 16.69 1.32
C LEU A 123 17.57 17.88 2.25
N ASN A 124 18.81 18.35 2.40
CA ASN A 124 19.14 19.52 3.22
C ASN A 124 18.55 20.82 2.63
N HIS A 125 18.58 20.99 1.30
CA HIS A 125 17.91 22.10 0.62
C HIS A 125 16.36 22.03 0.67
N LEU A 126 15.80 20.84 0.90
CA LEU A 126 14.36 20.63 1.13
C LEU A 126 13.98 20.70 2.63
N GLU A 127 14.89 21.17 3.49
CA GLU A 127 14.71 21.29 4.95
C GLU A 127 14.44 19.94 5.67
N ARG A 128 14.82 18.83 5.04
CA ARG A 128 14.63 17.46 5.54
C ARG A 128 15.91 16.96 6.19
N TYR A 129 16.20 17.58 7.34
CA TYR A 129 17.49 17.47 8.03
C TYR A 129 17.78 16.08 8.61
N GLU A 130 16.81 15.44 9.28
CA GLU A 130 17.00 14.07 9.81
C GLU A 130 17.26 13.07 8.68
N GLU A 131 16.53 13.20 7.58
CA GLU A 131 16.73 12.38 6.39
C GLU A 131 18.09 12.63 5.71
N SER A 132 18.53 13.89 5.68
CA SER A 132 19.88 14.24 5.24
C SER A 132 20.95 13.61 6.15
N LEU A 133 20.74 13.57 7.47
CA LEU A 133 21.68 12.97 8.42
C LEU A 133 21.78 11.46 8.25
N GLU A 134 20.67 10.78 7.98
CA GLU A 134 20.65 9.33 7.75
C GLU A 134 21.36 8.95 6.43
N ASP A 135 21.15 9.70 5.35
CA ASP A 135 21.91 9.51 4.11
C ASP A 135 23.42 9.80 4.30
N ILE A 136 23.79 10.77 5.14
CA ILE A 136 25.20 11.04 5.49
C ILE A 136 25.80 9.88 6.31
N ARG A 137 25.06 9.35 7.29
CA ARG A 137 25.49 8.19 8.10
C ARG A 137 25.80 6.99 7.21
N ARG A 138 24.89 6.68 6.27
CA ARG A 138 25.03 5.57 5.32
C ARG A 138 26.12 5.81 4.28
N CYS A 139 26.28 7.05 3.81
CA CYS A 139 27.39 7.46 2.96
C CYS A 139 28.75 7.19 3.62
N LEU A 140 28.90 7.56 4.90
CA LEU A 140 30.16 7.42 5.65
C LEU A 140 30.49 5.97 6.06
N SER A 141 29.50 5.07 6.12
CA SER A 141 29.74 3.62 6.29
C SER A 141 30.16 2.89 5.00
N LEU A 142 30.14 3.59 3.86
CA LEU A 142 30.56 3.08 2.56
C LEU A 142 31.95 3.63 2.18
N PRO A 143 32.60 3.15 1.10
CA PRO A 143 33.86 3.69 0.61
C PRO A 143 33.71 5.10 -0.02
N TYR A 144 33.24 6.08 0.75
CA TYR A 144 33.12 7.46 0.31
C TYR A 144 34.51 8.14 0.20
N PRO A 145 34.83 8.84 -0.91
CA PRO A 145 36.16 9.38 -1.11
C PRO A 145 36.58 10.34 0.01
N ARG A 146 37.71 10.02 0.65
CA ARG A 146 38.32 10.81 1.74
C ARG A 146 38.36 12.31 1.45
N HIS A 147 38.86 12.67 0.26
CA HIS A 147 38.97 14.05 -0.21
C HIS A 147 37.63 14.79 -0.45
N LEU A 148 36.49 14.13 -0.27
CA LEU A 148 35.14 14.72 -0.33
C LEU A 148 34.42 14.73 1.03
N ARG A 149 34.96 14.07 2.07
CA ARG A 149 34.32 13.89 3.39
C ARG A 149 33.91 15.21 4.06
N TYR A 150 34.70 16.27 3.88
CA TYR A 150 34.38 17.61 4.40
C TYR A 150 32.98 18.10 3.98
N LYS A 151 32.51 17.75 2.77
CA LYS A 151 31.18 18.16 2.26
C LYS A 151 30.03 17.58 3.07
N VAL A 152 30.15 16.31 3.46
CA VAL A 152 29.09 15.62 4.22
C VAL A 152 29.18 15.93 5.71
N TYR A 153 30.38 16.10 6.26
CA TYR A 153 30.55 16.53 7.65
C TYR A 153 30.08 17.96 7.90
N GLU A 154 30.38 18.91 7.00
CA GLU A 154 29.87 20.28 7.13
C GLU A 154 28.33 20.30 7.10
N ARG A 155 27.73 19.56 6.16
CA ARG A 155 26.27 19.44 6.06
C ARG A 155 25.66 18.78 7.29
N LYS A 156 26.33 17.75 7.85
CA LYS A 156 25.94 17.10 9.10
C LYS A 156 25.90 18.11 10.24
N ALA A 157 26.99 18.86 10.43
CA ALA A 157 27.11 19.87 11.48
C ALA A 157 26.05 20.97 11.37
N ARG A 158 25.84 21.54 10.17
CA ARG A 158 24.79 22.54 9.91
C ARG A 158 23.37 22.01 10.10
N SER A 159 23.11 20.74 9.73
CA SER A 159 21.80 20.10 9.94
C SER A 159 21.51 19.90 11.44
N LEU A 160 22.51 19.45 12.21
CA LEU A 160 22.39 19.23 13.65
C LEU A 160 22.16 20.56 14.41
N LEU A 161 22.78 21.66 13.99
CA LEU A 161 22.49 23.01 14.51
C LEU A 161 21.01 23.39 14.38
N ILE A 162 20.42 23.18 13.20
CA ILE A 162 19.01 23.51 12.94
C ILE A 162 18.08 22.62 13.79
N LEU A 163 18.47 21.36 13.99
CA LEU A 163 17.81 20.41 14.89
C LEU A 163 18.14 20.64 16.39
N LYS A 164 18.97 21.64 16.72
CA LYS A 164 19.42 21.98 18.10
C LYS A 164 20.21 20.86 18.81
N ARG A 165 20.78 19.93 18.06
CA ARG A 165 21.64 18.82 18.53
C ARG A 165 23.09 19.29 18.60
N ASN A 166 23.37 20.13 19.60
CA ASN A 166 24.61 20.90 19.74
C ASN A 166 25.84 20.05 20.07
N GLN A 167 25.71 19.00 20.91
CA GLN A 167 26.81 18.10 21.25
C GLN A 167 27.25 17.28 20.03
N GLU A 168 26.30 16.79 19.24
CA GLU A 168 26.58 16.12 17.98
C GLU A 168 27.10 17.08 16.91
N ALA A 169 26.59 18.33 16.86
CA ALA A 169 27.09 19.36 15.94
C ALA A 169 28.57 19.68 16.20
N ILE A 170 28.99 19.76 17.47
CA ILE A 170 30.42 19.94 17.84
C ILE A 170 31.27 18.82 17.26
N LYS A 171 30.89 17.55 17.45
CA LYS A 171 31.61 16.40 16.88
C LYS A 171 31.69 16.50 15.35
N ALA A 172 30.58 16.82 14.70
CA ALA A 172 30.55 16.98 13.24
C ALA A 172 31.39 18.16 12.72
N PHE A 173 31.53 19.26 13.46
CA PHE A 173 32.46 20.35 13.11
C PHE A 173 33.93 19.94 13.32
N GLN A 174 34.25 19.15 14.35
CA GLN A 174 35.59 18.56 14.52
C GLN A 174 35.93 17.64 13.34
N ASP A 175 35.01 16.74 12.96
CA ASP A 175 35.15 15.88 11.77
C ASP A 175 35.33 16.69 10.48
N THR A 176 34.64 17.83 10.36
CA THR A 176 34.78 18.76 9.23
C THR A 176 36.20 19.34 9.17
N ILE A 177 36.74 19.83 10.29
CA ILE A 177 38.08 20.42 10.34
C ILE A 177 39.15 19.39 9.97
N SER A 178 39.07 18.18 10.50
CA SER A 178 40.03 17.09 10.23
C SER A 178 39.96 16.63 8.77
N SER A 179 38.76 16.50 8.19
CA SER A 179 38.61 16.06 6.79
C SER A 179 38.96 17.13 5.74
N LEU A 180 39.14 18.39 6.13
CA LEU A 180 39.65 19.44 5.22
C LEU A 180 41.13 19.26 4.85
N ASP A 181 41.93 18.52 5.64
CA ASP A 181 43.33 18.23 5.26
C ASP A 181 43.39 17.22 4.09
N GLU A 182 42.50 16.21 4.10
CA GLU A 182 42.35 15.25 2.99
C GLU A 182 41.75 15.89 1.72
N ALA A 183 41.16 17.10 1.81
CA ALA A 183 40.42 17.77 0.74
C ALA A 183 41.31 18.38 -0.38
N THR A 184 42.29 17.64 -0.89
CA THR A 184 43.36 18.12 -1.80
C THR A 184 42.87 18.94 -3.00
N LYS A 185 41.74 18.56 -3.62
CA LYS A 185 41.14 19.24 -4.78
C LYS A 185 40.31 20.50 -4.44
N LEU A 186 40.14 20.85 -3.15
CA LEU A 186 39.48 22.08 -2.73
C LEU A 186 40.47 23.24 -2.76
N ASP A 187 40.05 24.35 -3.38
CA ASP A 187 40.77 25.63 -3.38
C ASP A 187 41.29 26.01 -1.97
N LYS A 188 42.49 26.59 -1.91
CA LYS A 188 43.19 26.91 -0.67
C LYS A 188 42.45 27.96 0.16
N GLU A 189 41.98 29.05 -0.46
CA GLU A 189 41.27 30.12 0.24
C GLU A 189 39.91 29.64 0.75
N LYS A 190 39.18 28.88 -0.08
CA LYS A 190 37.91 28.26 0.32
C LYS A 190 38.10 27.27 1.47
N ARG A 191 39.14 26.44 1.43
CA ARG A 191 39.50 25.50 2.51
C ARG A 191 39.84 26.23 3.81
N GLN A 192 40.60 27.32 3.74
CA GLN A 192 40.93 28.15 4.90
C GLN A 192 39.69 28.83 5.49
N ARG A 193 38.80 29.40 4.65
CA ARG A 193 37.52 29.97 5.10
C ARG A 193 36.65 28.94 5.81
N MET A 194 36.40 27.79 5.19
CA MET A 194 35.60 26.71 5.80
C MET A 194 36.19 26.22 7.14
N ARG A 195 37.52 26.17 7.26
CA ARG A 195 38.21 25.82 8.51
C ARG A 195 38.05 26.88 9.59
N SER A 196 38.11 28.16 9.23
CA SER A 196 37.88 29.27 10.16
C SER A 196 36.42 29.33 10.63
N ASP A 197 35.46 29.19 9.72
CA ASP A 197 34.02 29.15 10.02
C ASP A 197 33.70 28.00 10.99
N ALA A 198 34.21 26.79 10.72
CA ALA A 198 34.01 25.64 11.59
C ALA A 198 34.63 25.83 12.99
N LYS A 199 35.80 26.47 13.09
CA LYS A 199 36.43 26.83 14.38
C LYS A 199 35.60 27.85 15.16
N LEU A 200 35.10 28.90 14.49
CA LEU A 200 34.24 29.91 15.10
C LEU A 200 32.94 29.28 15.64
N MET A 201 32.29 28.42 14.85
CA MET A 201 31.09 27.71 15.28
C MET A 201 31.36 26.77 16.45
N LEU A 202 32.51 26.08 16.49
CA LEU A 202 32.92 25.29 17.65
C LEU A 202 33.09 26.14 18.91
N GLU A 203 33.73 27.30 18.81
CA GLU A 203 33.94 28.18 19.97
C GLU A 203 32.59 28.71 20.51
N ILE A 204 31.70 29.15 19.62
CA ILE A 204 30.34 29.61 19.96
C ILE A 204 29.55 28.48 20.64
N LEU A 205 29.57 27.27 20.09
CA LEU A 205 28.82 26.12 20.64
C LEU A 205 29.36 25.65 21.99
N ASN A 206 30.68 25.59 22.16
CA ASN A 206 31.27 25.19 23.44
C ASN A 206 30.95 26.23 24.54
N LYS A 207 31.08 27.53 24.25
CA LYS A 207 30.68 28.60 25.18
C LYS A 207 29.18 28.51 25.50
N GLY A 208 28.33 28.33 24.49
CA GLY A 208 26.88 28.17 24.65
C GLY A 208 26.49 26.96 25.51
N LEU A 209 27.11 25.80 25.30
CA LEU A 209 26.86 24.61 26.12
C LEU A 209 27.31 24.81 27.57
N VAL A 210 28.48 25.41 27.82
CA VAL A 210 28.96 25.68 29.19
C VAL A 210 28.00 26.63 29.91
N LEU A 211 27.58 27.73 29.27
CA LEU A 211 26.62 28.68 29.83
C LEU A 211 25.24 28.07 30.09
N ALA A 212 24.81 27.11 29.26
CA ALA A 212 23.53 26.41 29.41
C ALA A 212 23.57 25.21 30.37
N GLY A 213 24.69 24.93 31.04
CA GLY A 213 24.82 23.79 31.96
C GLY A 213 24.94 22.42 31.28
N THR A 214 25.53 22.39 30.08
CA THR A 214 25.73 21.18 29.26
C THR A 214 24.45 20.36 29.02
N PRO A 215 23.39 20.97 28.47
CA PRO A 215 22.15 20.27 28.19
C PRO A 215 22.41 19.09 27.24
N LYS A 216 21.69 17.99 27.46
CA LYS A 216 21.64 16.89 26.49
C LYS A 216 21.02 17.40 25.20
N ASP A 217 21.51 16.89 24.08
CA ASP A 217 20.87 17.12 22.79
C ASP A 217 19.41 16.60 22.85
N PRO A 218 18.46 17.29 22.19
CA PRO A 218 17.14 16.71 22.02
C PRO A 218 17.30 15.37 21.31
N GLU A 219 16.48 14.39 21.70
CA GLU A 219 16.40 13.16 20.92
C GLU A 219 16.14 13.51 19.45
N PRO A 220 16.62 12.69 18.49
CA PRO A 220 16.25 12.86 17.09
C PRO A 220 14.75 13.11 16.98
N LEU A 221 14.30 13.83 15.95
CA LEU A 221 12.88 13.96 15.64
C LEU A 221 12.35 12.62 15.11
N ASN A 222 12.38 11.62 15.99
CA ASN A 222 11.65 10.39 15.86
C ASN A 222 10.21 10.85 15.82
N ARG A 223 9.65 10.75 14.61
CA ARG A 223 8.35 11.29 14.30
C ARG A 223 7.35 10.33 14.92
N SER A 224 7.16 10.46 16.22
CA SER A 224 5.87 10.31 16.90
C SER A 224 5.06 11.60 16.71
N PRO A 225 3.75 11.52 16.83
CA PRO A 225 3.08 12.25 17.89
C PRO A 225 2.31 11.21 18.75
N PRO A 226 1.41 11.59 19.66
CA PRO A 226 0.90 10.66 20.70
C PRO A 226 -0.32 9.75 20.32
N LYS A 227 -0.82 8.81 21.16
CA LYS A 227 -2.05 7.98 20.88
C LYS A 227 -3.35 8.52 21.50
N PRO A 228 -4.52 8.60 20.81
CA PRO A 228 -5.74 9.27 21.27
C PRO A 228 -6.58 8.47 22.28
N LYS A 229 -7.22 9.17 23.23
CA LYS A 229 -8.50 8.76 23.87
C LYS A 229 -9.23 9.98 24.42
N ILE A 230 -10.45 10.24 23.95
CA ILE A 230 -11.20 11.50 24.10
C ILE A 230 -12.02 11.60 25.41
N THR A 231 -11.78 12.68 26.18
CA THR A 231 -12.60 13.50 27.11
C THR A 231 -11.64 14.34 27.97
N GLY A 232 -11.68 15.69 27.96
CA GLY A 232 -10.73 16.53 28.72
C GLY A 232 -10.58 18.00 28.27
N LYS A 233 -9.70 18.79 28.92
CA LYS A 233 -9.32 20.20 28.59
C LYS A 233 -8.64 20.33 27.20
N ARG A 234 -8.07 21.48 26.85
CA ARG A 234 -7.41 21.74 25.54
C ARG A 234 -5.92 21.38 25.55
N ASN A 235 -5.42 20.87 24.43
CA ASN A 235 -4.01 20.52 24.27
C ASN A 235 -3.11 21.79 24.27
N PRO A 236 -2.04 21.86 25.11
CA PRO A 236 -1.22 23.07 25.25
C PRO A 236 -0.27 23.35 24.08
N GLN A 237 0.01 22.36 23.22
CA GLN A 237 0.89 22.49 22.06
C GLN A 237 0.12 22.71 20.75
N TYR A 238 -1.10 22.15 20.66
CA TYR A 238 -1.99 22.28 19.51
C TYR A 238 -3.40 22.65 19.98
N THR A 239 -3.61 23.95 20.24
CA THR A 239 -4.78 24.50 20.95
C THR A 239 -6.14 24.25 20.30
N SER A 240 -6.16 23.88 19.01
CA SER A 240 -7.37 23.48 18.26
C SER A 240 -7.81 22.04 18.52
N ALA A 241 -7.09 21.26 19.33
CA ALA A 241 -7.40 19.88 19.69
C ALA A 241 -7.73 19.75 21.20
N SER A 242 -8.58 18.77 21.54
CA SER A 242 -8.75 18.33 22.93
C SER A 242 -7.44 17.71 23.45
N GLU A 243 -7.13 17.83 24.74
CA GLU A 243 -5.99 17.15 25.41
C GLU A 243 -6.03 15.64 25.23
N ALA A 244 -7.23 15.14 24.99
CA ALA A 244 -7.61 13.76 24.84
C ALA A 244 -7.53 13.30 23.34
N ILE A 245 -7.28 14.25 22.42
CA ILE A 245 -6.69 13.96 21.12
C ILE A 245 -5.18 14.02 21.25
N THR A 246 -4.61 12.90 20.91
CA THR A 246 -3.18 12.61 20.86
C THR A 246 -3.01 11.89 19.51
N ILE A 247 -2.14 12.36 18.59
CA ILE A 247 -2.15 11.98 17.14
C ILE A 247 -0.98 11.04 16.78
N ASP A 248 -1.15 9.79 16.33
CA ASP A 248 -0.07 8.75 16.33
C ASP A 248 0.73 8.62 15.00
N LYS A 249 2.08 8.48 15.08
CA LYS A 249 2.96 7.81 14.10
C LYS A 249 4.27 7.32 14.78
N ASP A 250 5.11 6.59 14.05
CA ASP A 250 5.84 5.41 14.57
C ASP A 250 7.01 5.08 13.61
N ASP A 251 8.16 4.67 14.15
CA ASP A 251 9.45 4.45 13.43
C ASP A 251 9.35 3.42 12.29
N VAL A 252 8.31 2.61 12.31
CA VAL A 252 8.03 1.52 11.36
C VAL A 252 6.84 1.86 10.45
N ARG A 253 6.10 2.96 10.71
CA ARG A 253 4.82 3.29 10.06
C ARG A 253 4.75 4.75 9.59
N GLY A 254 4.85 4.90 8.28
CA GLY A 254 4.62 6.15 7.57
C GLY A 254 5.01 6.02 6.10
N ARG A 255 4.76 7.04 5.29
CA ARG A 255 5.41 7.16 3.99
C ARG A 255 6.89 7.47 4.26
N CYS A 256 7.76 6.47 4.10
CA CYS A 256 9.18 6.74 4.22
C CYS A 256 9.62 7.61 3.06
N VAL A 257 10.21 8.74 3.41
CA VAL A 257 10.61 9.77 2.47
C VAL A 257 12.09 9.56 2.04
N ILE A 258 12.66 8.40 2.39
CA ILE A 258 13.88 7.80 1.84
C ILE A 258 13.62 6.30 1.53
N PRO A 259 13.17 5.93 0.32
CA PRO A 259 13.07 4.53 -0.06
C PRO A 259 14.45 3.83 -0.05
N LEU A 260 14.51 2.67 0.59
CA LEU A 260 15.64 1.74 0.53
C LEU A 260 15.41 0.73 -0.59
N PRO A 261 16.26 0.66 -1.63
CA PRO A 261 16.05 -0.28 -2.72
C PRO A 261 16.31 -1.73 -2.28
N CYS A 262 15.56 -2.67 -2.87
CA CYS A 262 15.93 -4.08 -2.81
C CYS A 262 17.39 -4.25 -3.30
N PRO A 263 18.23 -5.07 -2.64
CA PRO A 263 19.59 -5.29 -3.09
C PRO A 263 19.68 -6.17 -4.34
N ARG A 264 18.64 -6.95 -4.67
CA ARG A 264 18.65 -7.94 -5.78
C ARG A 264 17.92 -7.47 -7.04
N CYS A 265 16.86 -6.66 -6.92
CA CYS A 265 16.10 -6.15 -8.06
C CYS A 265 15.91 -4.62 -8.00
N PRO A 266 15.67 -3.95 -9.15
CA PRO A 266 15.25 -2.55 -9.20
C PRO A 266 13.73 -2.36 -8.97
N ASN A 267 12.98 -3.44 -8.73
CA ASN A 267 11.52 -3.43 -8.81
C ASN A 267 10.80 -3.10 -7.48
N VAL A 268 11.51 -3.15 -6.35
CA VAL A 268 10.92 -2.98 -5.01
C VAL A 268 11.80 -2.10 -4.14
N VAL A 269 11.14 -1.23 -3.38
CA VAL A 269 11.74 -0.38 -2.35
C VAL A 269 11.03 -0.58 -1.01
N PHE A 270 11.74 -0.31 0.08
CA PHE A 270 11.29 -0.49 1.45
C PHE A 270 11.42 0.80 2.25
N CYS A 271 10.64 0.95 3.32
CA CYS A 271 10.73 2.10 4.22
C CYS A 271 11.90 2.04 5.21
N SER A 272 12.42 0.85 5.50
CA SER A 272 13.48 0.61 6.48
C SER A 272 14.18 -0.72 6.23
N ASP A 273 15.37 -0.92 6.81
CA ASP A 273 16.07 -2.20 6.73
C ASP A 273 15.25 -3.33 7.36
N LYS A 274 14.52 -3.06 8.45
CA LYS A 274 13.57 -3.99 9.07
C LYS A 274 12.48 -4.46 8.10
N CYS A 275 11.91 -3.56 7.30
CA CYS A 275 10.89 -3.92 6.30
C CYS A 275 11.50 -4.62 5.07
N SER A 276 12.72 -4.26 4.69
CA SER A 276 13.51 -5.00 3.68
C SER A 276 13.74 -6.43 4.14
N GLU A 277 14.28 -6.64 5.34
CA GLU A 277 14.52 -7.96 5.93
C GLU A 277 13.24 -8.79 6.05
N ALA A 278 12.15 -8.22 6.58
CA ALA A 278 10.89 -8.94 6.75
C ALA A 278 10.35 -9.47 5.40
N ALA A 279 10.43 -8.67 4.33
CA ALA A 279 10.04 -9.09 3.00
C ALA A 279 11.02 -10.13 2.40
N GLN A 280 12.34 -9.91 2.54
CA GLN A 280 13.38 -10.81 2.03
C GLN A 280 13.44 -12.16 2.75
N LYS A 281 12.92 -12.25 3.98
CA LYS A 281 12.75 -13.51 4.75
C LYS A 281 11.44 -14.24 4.42
N SER A 282 10.56 -13.64 3.62
CA SER A 282 9.22 -14.17 3.28
C SER A 282 8.93 -14.04 1.77
N TYR A 283 7.79 -13.47 1.38
CA TYR A 283 7.30 -13.45 0.00
C TYR A 283 8.28 -12.84 -1.01
N HIS A 284 9.00 -11.79 -0.62
CA HIS A 284 9.90 -11.11 -1.54
C HIS A 284 11.18 -11.90 -1.79
N ALA A 285 11.50 -12.90 -0.96
CA ALA A 285 12.57 -13.85 -1.22
C ALA A 285 12.40 -14.49 -2.62
N TYR A 286 11.17 -14.93 -2.90
CA TYR A 286 10.73 -15.67 -4.08
C TYR A 286 10.34 -14.76 -5.24
N GLU A 287 9.49 -13.74 -5.01
CA GLU A 287 8.94 -12.92 -6.11
C GLU A 287 10.00 -12.05 -6.81
N CYS A 288 11.12 -11.73 -6.13
CA CYS A 288 12.11 -10.73 -6.53
C CYS A 288 12.54 -10.79 -8.00
N HIS A 289 12.75 -12.00 -8.54
CA HIS A 289 13.23 -12.20 -9.92
C HIS A 289 12.13 -12.53 -10.94
N ILE A 290 10.86 -12.55 -10.53
CA ILE A 290 9.70 -12.92 -11.38
C ILE A 290 8.63 -11.80 -11.48
N LEU A 291 8.77 -10.69 -10.75
CA LEU A 291 7.79 -9.58 -10.77
C LEU A 291 7.40 -9.10 -12.18
N PRO A 292 8.32 -8.88 -13.14
CA PRO A 292 7.92 -8.47 -14.49
C PRO A 292 7.13 -9.54 -15.26
N LEU A 293 7.35 -10.83 -14.97
CA LEU A 293 6.54 -11.90 -15.55
C LEU A 293 5.09 -11.83 -15.05
N LEU A 294 4.88 -11.51 -13.76
CA LEU A 294 3.55 -11.27 -13.17
C LEU A 294 2.88 -10.00 -13.71
N TRP A 295 3.65 -8.95 -14.02
CA TRP A 295 3.09 -7.68 -14.47
C TRP A 295 2.79 -7.67 -15.97
N LYS A 296 3.65 -8.26 -16.80
CA LYS A 296 3.51 -8.32 -18.26
C LYS A 296 2.59 -9.45 -18.74
N SER A 297 2.30 -10.43 -17.88
CA SER A 297 1.26 -11.43 -18.13
C SER A 297 -0.15 -10.81 -18.15
N GLY A 298 -0.34 -9.64 -17.52
CA GLY A 298 -1.66 -9.03 -17.35
C GLY A 298 -2.45 -9.61 -16.16
N CYS A 299 -1.79 -10.34 -15.27
CA CYS A 299 -2.40 -10.80 -14.00
C CYS A 299 -2.98 -9.62 -13.20
N SER A 300 -4.15 -9.83 -12.59
CA SER A 300 -4.72 -8.88 -11.63
C SER A 300 -3.88 -8.83 -10.34
N ILE A 301 -4.08 -7.76 -9.55
CA ILE A 301 -3.47 -7.65 -8.22
C ILE A 301 -3.85 -8.83 -7.31
N THR A 302 -5.04 -9.43 -7.48
CA THR A 302 -5.46 -10.62 -6.73
C THR A 302 -4.63 -11.86 -7.05
N CYS A 303 -4.12 -12.03 -8.27
CA CYS A 303 -3.17 -13.11 -8.58
C CYS A 303 -1.84 -12.93 -7.86
N HIS A 304 -1.35 -11.69 -7.73
CA HIS A 304 -0.14 -11.39 -6.96
C HIS A 304 -0.37 -11.61 -5.45
N ILE A 305 -1.53 -11.23 -4.92
CA ILE A 305 -1.91 -11.54 -3.53
C ILE A 305 -1.98 -13.06 -3.31
N ALA A 306 -2.59 -13.84 -4.22
CA ALA A 306 -2.65 -15.30 -4.12
C ALA A 306 -1.25 -15.94 -4.07
N LEU A 307 -0.29 -15.43 -4.87
CA LEU A 307 1.10 -15.87 -4.81
C LEU A 307 1.77 -15.52 -3.47
N ARG A 308 1.50 -14.33 -2.91
CA ARG A 308 2.01 -13.90 -1.60
C ARG A 308 1.40 -14.67 -0.43
N MET A 309 0.12 -15.05 -0.51
CA MET A 309 -0.54 -15.90 0.49
C MET A 309 0.16 -17.26 0.63
N ILE A 310 0.71 -17.80 -0.46
CA ILE A 310 1.57 -18.99 -0.43
C ILE A 310 2.99 -18.64 0.04
N THR A 311 3.68 -17.75 -0.67
CA THR A 311 5.13 -17.49 -0.48
C THR A 311 5.54 -16.82 0.83
N GLN A 312 4.58 -16.43 1.69
CA GLN A 312 4.85 -16.01 3.07
C GLN A 312 5.21 -17.19 3.99
N HIS A 313 4.87 -18.43 3.64
CA HIS A 313 5.19 -19.64 4.40
C HIS A 313 5.94 -20.66 3.54
N ALA A 314 6.61 -21.63 4.17
CA ALA A 314 7.18 -22.78 3.46
C ALA A 314 6.07 -23.79 3.10
N LYS A 315 6.29 -24.66 2.10
CA LYS A 315 5.28 -25.65 1.68
C LYS A 315 4.90 -26.64 2.79
N GLU A 316 5.82 -26.89 3.72
CA GLU A 316 5.67 -27.73 4.90
C GLU A 316 4.61 -27.19 5.88
N TYR A 317 4.45 -25.86 5.98
CA TYR A 317 3.36 -25.25 6.76
C TYR A 317 2.00 -25.70 6.23
N PHE A 318 1.81 -25.66 4.91
CA PHE A 318 0.57 -26.07 4.26
C PHE A 318 0.34 -27.58 4.29
N LYS A 319 1.41 -28.40 4.23
CA LYS A 319 1.31 -29.86 4.39
C LYS A 319 0.82 -30.28 5.78
N ASN A 320 1.13 -29.50 6.80
CA ASN A 320 0.76 -29.78 8.19
C ASN A 320 -0.53 -29.06 8.65
N LEU A 321 -1.24 -28.37 7.75
CA LEU A 321 -2.40 -27.56 8.09
C LEU A 321 -3.72 -28.31 7.84
N SER A 322 -4.47 -28.58 8.91
CA SER A 322 -5.86 -29.06 8.83
C SER A 322 -6.76 -27.94 8.30
N LEU A 323 -7.37 -28.13 7.13
CA LEU A 323 -8.21 -27.12 6.46
C LEU A 323 -9.71 -27.37 6.64
N ASP A 324 -10.09 -28.57 7.11
CA ASP A 324 -11.48 -28.95 7.39
C ASP A 324 -12.00 -28.34 8.71
N GLU A 325 -11.09 -27.81 9.54
CA GLU A 325 -11.40 -27.10 10.77
C GLU A 325 -11.71 -25.61 10.51
N PHE A 326 -12.93 -25.20 10.84
CA PHE A 326 -13.29 -23.78 10.90
C PHE A 326 -12.63 -23.12 12.12
N PRO A 327 -11.91 -21.99 11.94
CA PRO A 327 -11.37 -21.22 13.05
C PRO A 327 -12.46 -20.75 14.02
N THR A 328 -12.20 -20.88 15.32
CA THR A 328 -13.09 -20.41 16.38
C THR A 328 -12.45 -19.23 17.13
N GLY A 329 -13.30 -18.28 17.58
CA GLY A 329 -12.85 -17.07 18.25
C GLY A 329 -12.37 -15.97 17.28
N PRO A 330 -11.53 -15.02 17.75
CA PRO A 330 -11.10 -13.88 16.94
C PRO A 330 -10.24 -14.31 15.75
N TYR A 331 -10.62 -13.86 14.55
CA TYR A 331 -9.86 -14.09 13.31
C TYR A 331 -8.47 -13.46 13.43
N LYS A 332 -7.43 -14.24 13.10
CA LYS A 332 -6.01 -13.86 13.14
C LYS A 332 -5.45 -13.84 11.71
N THR A 333 -4.70 -12.80 11.39
CA THR A 333 -4.10 -12.60 10.06
C THR A 333 -3.04 -13.67 9.74
N GLU A 334 -2.41 -14.22 10.78
CA GLU A 334 -1.33 -15.21 10.70
C GLU A 334 -1.82 -16.66 10.56
N ASP A 335 -3.11 -16.91 10.77
CA ASP A 335 -3.73 -18.23 10.58
C ASP A 335 -4.48 -18.26 9.25
N TYR A 336 -3.85 -18.90 8.26
CA TYR A 336 -4.32 -19.03 6.89
C TYR A 336 -5.75 -19.59 6.77
N ARG A 337 -6.20 -20.40 7.74
CA ARG A 337 -7.56 -20.96 7.77
C ARG A 337 -8.64 -19.88 7.84
N ASN A 338 -8.35 -18.71 8.42
CA ASN A 338 -9.27 -17.57 8.45
C ASN A 338 -9.50 -16.94 7.08
N ILE A 339 -8.58 -17.11 6.12
CA ILE A 339 -8.76 -16.65 4.73
C ILE A 339 -9.32 -17.78 3.88
N TYR A 340 -8.81 -19.01 4.07
CA TYR A 340 -9.25 -20.19 3.33
C TYR A 340 -10.77 -20.42 3.47
N ASN A 341 -11.34 -20.21 4.65
CA ASN A 341 -12.77 -20.42 4.92
C ASN A 341 -13.68 -19.22 4.59
N LEU A 342 -13.17 -18.17 3.94
CA LEU A 342 -14.00 -17.07 3.46
C LEU A 342 -14.84 -17.48 2.24
N VAL A 343 -15.96 -16.77 2.05
CA VAL A 343 -16.93 -17.02 0.97
C VAL A 343 -16.25 -16.91 -0.39
N ALA A 344 -16.37 -17.95 -1.21
CA ALA A 344 -15.79 -18.00 -2.55
C ALA A 344 -16.81 -18.38 -3.64
N HIS A 345 -18.09 -18.56 -3.28
CA HIS A 345 -19.24 -18.88 -4.15
C HIS A 345 -18.97 -20.00 -5.15
N GLU A 346 -18.33 -21.08 -4.71
CA GLU A 346 -17.99 -22.24 -5.54
C GLU A 346 -19.21 -22.87 -6.24
N ASP A 347 -20.37 -22.83 -5.57
CA ASP A 347 -21.67 -23.31 -6.04
C ASP A 347 -22.24 -22.51 -7.23
N LYS A 348 -21.94 -21.21 -7.30
CA LYS A 348 -22.43 -20.29 -8.34
C LYS A 348 -21.47 -20.14 -9.53
N ARG A 349 -20.26 -20.72 -9.47
CA ARG A 349 -19.23 -20.54 -10.49
C ARG A 349 -19.52 -21.31 -11.78
N SER A 350 -19.34 -20.63 -12.91
CA SER A 350 -19.47 -21.27 -14.22
C SER A 350 -18.28 -22.21 -14.52
N LYS A 351 -18.51 -23.19 -15.39
CA LYS A 351 -17.45 -24.09 -15.90
C LYS A 351 -16.25 -23.31 -16.46
N GLN A 352 -16.51 -22.20 -17.17
CA GLN A 352 -15.48 -21.35 -17.77
C GLN A 352 -14.66 -20.59 -16.72
N ASP A 353 -15.28 -20.12 -15.63
CA ASP A 353 -14.57 -19.46 -14.53
C ASP A 353 -13.58 -20.41 -13.83
N PHE A 354 -13.99 -21.66 -13.59
CA PHE A 354 -13.09 -22.69 -13.07
C PHE A 354 -11.91 -22.96 -14.00
N ILE A 355 -12.12 -23.10 -15.32
CA ILE A 355 -11.04 -23.31 -16.30
C ILE A 355 -10.07 -22.13 -16.26
N HIS A 356 -10.56 -20.90 -16.43
CA HIS A 356 -9.74 -19.69 -16.48
C HIS A 356 -8.91 -19.47 -15.20
N ARG A 357 -9.47 -19.71 -14.01
CA ARG A 357 -8.72 -19.64 -12.74
C ARG A 357 -7.72 -20.78 -12.57
N THR A 358 -8.00 -21.96 -13.11
CA THR A 358 -7.06 -23.10 -13.05
C THR A 358 -5.89 -22.87 -14.00
N GLU A 359 -6.10 -22.27 -15.17
CA GLU A 359 -5.03 -21.83 -16.08
C GLU A 359 -4.16 -20.75 -15.44
N MET A 360 -4.77 -19.76 -14.77
CA MET A 360 -4.04 -18.76 -13.99
C MET A 360 -3.24 -19.42 -12.86
N THR A 361 -3.82 -20.42 -12.21
CA THR A 361 -3.14 -21.23 -11.19
C THR A 361 -1.95 -21.99 -11.76
N ALA A 362 -2.09 -22.61 -12.95
CA ALA A 362 -0.99 -23.29 -13.63
C ALA A 362 0.17 -22.34 -13.94
N PHE A 363 -0.13 -21.10 -14.37
CA PHE A 363 0.89 -20.06 -14.56
C PHE A 363 1.57 -19.66 -13.24
N LEU A 364 0.81 -19.42 -12.16
CA LEU A 364 1.37 -19.10 -10.85
C LEU A 364 2.20 -20.26 -10.27
N VAL A 365 1.78 -21.51 -10.48
CA VAL A 365 2.54 -22.72 -10.12
C VAL A 365 3.86 -22.81 -10.91
N LYS A 366 3.84 -22.49 -12.22
CA LYS A 366 5.08 -22.40 -13.02
C LYS A 366 6.01 -21.31 -12.49
N LEU A 367 5.47 -20.19 -12.03
CA LEU A 367 6.26 -19.13 -11.38
C LEU A 367 6.87 -19.58 -10.03
N LEU A 368 6.14 -20.36 -9.23
CA LEU A 368 6.66 -20.97 -7.99
C LEU A 368 7.79 -21.96 -8.23
N GLU A 369 7.70 -22.77 -9.29
CA GLU A 369 8.80 -23.63 -9.72
C GLU A 369 10.05 -22.82 -10.03
N ILE A 370 9.96 -21.89 -10.99
CA ILE A 370 11.16 -21.18 -11.48
C ILE A 370 11.82 -20.33 -10.39
N CYS A 371 11.05 -19.82 -9.41
CA CYS A 371 11.59 -19.04 -8.30
C CYS A 371 12.18 -19.88 -7.14
N GLY A 372 12.15 -21.21 -7.24
CA GLY A 372 12.71 -22.13 -6.25
C GLY A 372 11.83 -22.38 -5.02
N TYR A 373 10.53 -22.07 -5.08
CA TYR A 373 9.63 -22.25 -3.93
C TYR A 373 9.47 -23.73 -3.53
N PHE A 374 9.28 -24.62 -4.51
CA PHE A 374 9.17 -26.05 -4.23
C PHE A 374 10.48 -26.71 -3.74
N GLU A 375 11.62 -26.03 -3.88
CA GLU A 375 12.91 -26.46 -3.33
C GLU A 375 13.18 -25.87 -1.93
N GLY A 376 12.27 -25.06 -1.39
CA GLY A 376 12.46 -24.31 -0.15
C GLY A 376 13.58 -23.26 -0.22
N LYS A 377 14.07 -22.95 -1.42
CA LYS A 377 15.30 -22.17 -1.64
C LYS A 377 15.06 -21.05 -2.64
N PRO A 378 14.75 -19.82 -2.17
CA PRO A 378 14.58 -18.67 -3.05
C PRO A 378 15.86 -18.40 -3.87
N ARG A 379 15.70 -18.06 -5.15
CA ARG A 379 16.85 -17.83 -6.05
C ARG A 379 17.77 -16.69 -5.58
N SER A 380 19.08 -16.95 -5.55
CA SER A 380 20.11 -15.92 -5.40
C SER A 380 20.44 -15.19 -6.71
N LYS A 381 20.18 -15.80 -7.87
CA LYS A 381 20.43 -15.27 -9.21
C LYS A 381 19.11 -14.94 -9.95
N PRO A 382 19.13 -14.03 -10.93
CA PRO A 382 18.00 -13.81 -11.84
C PRO A 382 17.52 -15.10 -12.51
N VAL A 383 16.30 -15.07 -13.05
CA VAL A 383 15.80 -16.12 -13.94
C VAL A 383 16.18 -15.73 -15.37
N GLU A 384 16.94 -16.59 -16.04
CA GLU A 384 17.36 -16.39 -17.42
C GLU A 384 16.27 -16.85 -18.39
N SER A 385 16.19 -16.20 -19.55
CA SER A 385 15.07 -16.43 -20.48
C SER A 385 15.10 -17.82 -21.13
N ASN A 386 16.26 -18.48 -21.18
CA ASN A 386 16.42 -19.87 -21.60
C ASN A 386 15.96 -20.90 -20.55
N GLU A 387 15.71 -20.49 -19.29
CA GLU A 387 15.10 -21.34 -18.24
C GLU A 387 13.57 -21.43 -18.39
N ILE A 388 12.94 -20.48 -19.09
CA ILE A 388 11.49 -20.38 -19.26
C ILE A 388 11.11 -20.67 -20.72
N LYS A 389 11.14 -21.95 -21.11
CA LYS A 389 10.78 -22.39 -22.48
C LYS A 389 9.30 -22.74 -22.62
N SER A 390 8.72 -23.45 -21.67
CA SER A 390 7.30 -23.82 -21.71
C SER A 390 6.64 -23.79 -20.33
N MET A 391 5.31 -23.91 -20.35
CA MET A 391 4.46 -24.02 -19.17
C MET A 391 4.57 -25.37 -18.43
N ALA A 392 5.33 -26.36 -18.95
CA ALA A 392 5.56 -27.62 -18.26
C ALA A 392 6.27 -27.42 -16.91
N VAL A 393 5.75 -28.03 -15.85
CA VAL A 393 6.36 -28.12 -14.52
C VAL A 393 7.03 -29.50 -14.39
N ASN A 394 8.17 -29.57 -13.71
CA ASN A 394 8.90 -30.81 -13.50
C ASN A 394 8.07 -31.82 -12.67
N GLU A 395 7.97 -33.06 -13.16
CA GLU A 395 7.20 -34.13 -12.54
C GLU A 395 7.63 -34.43 -11.08
N LYS A 396 8.87 -34.08 -10.67
CA LYS A 396 9.30 -34.18 -9.25
C LYS A 396 8.44 -33.35 -8.29
N TYR A 397 7.70 -32.36 -8.79
CA TYR A 397 6.81 -31.50 -8.01
C TYR A 397 5.33 -31.88 -8.11
N LYS A 398 4.96 -33.00 -8.73
CA LYS A 398 3.55 -33.37 -8.99
C LYS A 398 2.64 -33.27 -7.75
N GLU A 399 3.13 -33.68 -6.57
CA GLU A 399 2.41 -33.56 -5.30
C GLU A 399 2.30 -32.10 -4.81
N ASP A 400 3.39 -31.34 -4.90
CA ASP A 400 3.40 -29.93 -4.53
C ASP A 400 2.51 -29.09 -5.48
N VAL A 401 2.43 -29.45 -6.77
CA VAL A 401 1.49 -28.89 -7.76
C VAL A 401 0.04 -29.17 -7.37
N ALA A 402 -0.27 -30.40 -6.95
CA ALA A 402 -1.62 -30.75 -6.50
C ALA A 402 -2.04 -29.95 -5.27
N LEU A 403 -1.20 -29.94 -4.23
CA LEU A 403 -1.46 -29.26 -2.97
C LEU A 403 -1.46 -27.73 -3.13
N ILE A 404 -0.31 -27.16 -3.48
CA ILE A 404 -0.13 -25.69 -3.51
C ILE A 404 -0.94 -25.07 -4.65
N GLY A 405 -1.07 -25.76 -5.78
CA GLY A 405 -1.98 -25.35 -6.85
C GLY A 405 -3.44 -25.35 -6.39
N GLY A 406 -3.90 -26.40 -5.71
CA GLY A 406 -5.25 -26.44 -5.14
C GLY A 406 -5.54 -25.26 -4.20
N LEU A 407 -4.56 -24.88 -3.37
CA LEU A 407 -4.62 -23.70 -2.50
C LEU A 407 -4.65 -22.39 -3.28
N ILE A 408 -3.82 -22.22 -4.31
CA ILE A 408 -3.83 -21.03 -5.17
C ILE A 408 -5.19 -20.88 -5.85
N LEU A 409 -5.76 -21.96 -6.38
CA LEU A 409 -7.09 -21.92 -7.02
C LEU A 409 -8.16 -21.46 -6.02
N LYS A 410 -8.17 -21.99 -4.78
CA LYS A 410 -9.06 -21.52 -3.71
C LYS A 410 -8.81 -20.05 -3.37
N ASN A 411 -7.56 -19.61 -3.27
CA ASN A 411 -7.20 -18.22 -3.02
C ASN A 411 -7.72 -17.28 -4.12
N LEU A 412 -7.60 -17.66 -5.40
CA LEU A 412 -8.15 -16.89 -6.52
C LEU A 412 -9.68 -16.82 -6.49
N GLN A 413 -10.37 -17.82 -5.95
CA GLN A 413 -11.83 -17.79 -5.77
C GLN A 413 -12.23 -16.90 -4.58
N VAL A 414 -11.53 -17.00 -3.45
CA VAL A 414 -11.74 -16.15 -2.25
C VAL A 414 -11.46 -14.67 -2.55
N LEU A 415 -10.33 -14.37 -3.17
CA LEU A 415 -9.87 -12.98 -3.38
C LEU A 415 -10.75 -12.17 -4.34
N GLN A 416 -11.65 -12.80 -5.11
CA GLN A 416 -12.64 -12.07 -5.91
C GLN A 416 -13.59 -11.25 -5.03
N PHE A 417 -14.02 -11.81 -3.89
CA PHE A 417 -15.05 -11.22 -3.04
C PHE A 417 -14.49 -10.58 -1.77
N ASN A 418 -13.33 -11.04 -1.30
CA ASN A 418 -12.79 -10.68 0.02
C ASN A 418 -11.55 -9.75 -0.04
N ALA A 419 -11.04 -9.45 -1.23
CA ALA A 419 -9.93 -8.50 -1.38
C ALA A 419 -10.41 -7.04 -1.26
N HIS A 420 -9.63 -6.24 -0.53
CA HIS A 420 -9.92 -4.85 -0.23
C HIS A 420 -8.91 -3.93 -0.93
N GLU A 421 -9.40 -2.81 -1.46
CA GLU A 421 -8.56 -1.70 -1.89
C GLU A 421 -7.90 -1.02 -0.69
N VAL A 422 -6.57 -0.93 -0.73
CA VAL A 422 -5.76 -0.08 0.13
C VAL A 422 -5.55 1.24 -0.59
N PHE A 423 -6.00 2.33 0.02
CA PHE A 423 -5.95 3.68 -0.55
C PHE A 423 -5.39 4.69 0.46
N GLU A 424 -4.88 5.81 -0.03
CA GLU A 424 -4.63 7.00 0.78
C GLU A 424 -5.49 8.17 0.33
N ILE A 425 -5.88 9.02 1.29
CA ILE A 425 -6.54 10.29 0.99
C ILE A 425 -5.44 11.36 0.89
N GLN A 426 -5.21 11.86 -0.31
CA GLN A 426 -4.35 13.01 -0.57
C GLN A 426 -5.18 14.29 -0.48
N CYS A 427 -4.97 15.08 0.58
CA CYS A 427 -5.54 16.42 0.70
C CYS A 427 -4.49 17.45 0.24
N PRO A 428 -4.70 18.16 -0.89
CA PRO A 428 -3.91 19.33 -1.24
C PRO A 428 -3.98 20.39 -0.12
N LYS A 429 -3.03 21.33 -0.10
CA LYS A 429 -3.17 22.53 0.75
C LYS A 429 -4.50 23.20 0.42
N PRO A 430 -5.36 23.51 1.41
CA PRO A 430 -6.66 24.11 1.15
C PRO A 430 -6.49 25.43 0.41
N LYS A 431 -7.21 25.59 -0.70
CA LYS A 431 -7.30 26.87 -1.40
C LYS A 431 -8.29 27.75 -0.66
N VAL A 432 -7.81 28.86 -0.13
CA VAL A 432 -8.70 29.88 0.46
C VAL A 432 -9.40 30.62 -0.67
N SER A 433 -10.66 30.30 -0.91
CA SER A 433 -11.53 31.08 -1.80
C SER A 433 -12.81 31.46 -1.06
N LYS A 434 -13.15 32.76 -1.12
CA LYS A 434 -14.39 33.38 -0.60
C LYS A 434 -15.03 32.65 0.61
N ASN A 435 -14.34 32.73 1.76
CA ASN A 435 -14.83 32.26 3.07
C ASN A 435 -15.16 30.75 3.21
N VAL A 436 -14.84 29.91 2.21
CA VAL A 436 -15.05 28.46 2.28
C VAL A 436 -13.72 27.72 2.12
N ILE A 437 -13.35 26.93 3.13
CA ILE A 437 -12.23 26.00 3.05
C ILE A 437 -12.71 24.76 2.28
N LYS A 438 -12.50 24.73 0.96
CA LYS A 438 -12.69 23.49 0.18
C LYS A 438 -11.50 22.56 0.38
N HIS A 439 -11.80 21.35 0.88
CA HIS A 439 -10.85 20.24 0.94
C HIS A 439 -11.03 19.37 -0.31
N ASP A 440 -10.21 19.62 -1.33
CA ASP A 440 -10.15 18.83 -2.58
C ASP A 440 -9.45 17.47 -2.34
N GLY A 441 -9.91 16.71 -1.35
CA GLY A 441 -9.33 15.43 -0.95
C GLY A 441 -9.55 14.36 -2.02
N LYS A 442 -8.46 13.80 -2.56
CA LYS A 442 -8.50 12.73 -3.56
C LYS A 442 -8.12 11.39 -2.93
N SER A 443 -8.99 10.39 -3.07
CA SER A 443 -8.60 9.00 -2.80
C SER A 443 -7.68 8.48 -3.90
N VAL A 444 -6.59 7.82 -3.52
CA VAL A 444 -5.58 7.27 -4.43
C VAL A 444 -5.33 5.81 -4.06
N PHE A 445 -5.61 4.90 -5.00
CA PHE A 445 -5.28 3.48 -4.91
C PHE A 445 -3.77 3.29 -4.67
N LEU A 446 -3.41 2.48 -3.68
CA LEU A 446 -2.03 2.10 -3.38
C LEU A 446 -1.77 0.60 -3.60
N ALA A 447 -2.68 -0.27 -3.15
CA ALA A 447 -2.51 -1.72 -3.23
C ALA A 447 -3.85 -2.46 -3.10
N GLY A 448 -3.83 -3.78 -3.30
CA GLY A 448 -4.86 -4.68 -2.79
C GLY A 448 -4.35 -5.47 -1.59
N ALA A 449 -5.21 -5.77 -0.62
CA ALA A 449 -4.91 -6.60 0.54
C ALA A 449 -6.12 -7.47 0.93
N VAL A 450 -5.93 -8.43 1.83
CA VAL A 450 -7.03 -9.21 2.43
C VAL A 450 -6.99 -9.01 3.94
N PHE A 451 -8.14 -8.74 4.56
CA PHE A 451 -8.28 -8.49 5.99
C PHE A 451 -9.34 -9.44 6.52
N PRO A 452 -8.97 -10.59 7.12
CA PRO A 452 -9.91 -11.69 7.39
C PRO A 452 -11.11 -11.24 8.24
N THR A 453 -10.88 -10.42 9.26
CA THR A 453 -11.92 -9.90 10.14
C THR A 453 -12.86 -8.90 9.46
N LEU A 454 -12.36 -8.10 8.50
CA LEU A 454 -13.19 -7.12 7.79
C LEU A 454 -14.04 -7.79 6.71
N ALA A 455 -13.53 -8.84 6.08
CA ALA A 455 -14.27 -9.62 5.09
C ALA A 455 -15.55 -10.29 5.64
N LEU A 456 -15.76 -10.27 6.96
CA LEU A 456 -16.99 -10.71 7.63
C LEU A 456 -18.10 -9.64 7.68
N PHE A 457 -17.80 -8.37 7.34
CA PHE A 457 -18.73 -7.25 7.54
C PHE A 457 -19.61 -7.08 6.29
N ASN A 458 -20.89 -7.44 6.39
CA ASN A 458 -21.82 -7.37 5.27
C ASN A 458 -22.05 -5.94 4.74
N HIS A 459 -22.54 -5.87 3.50
CA HIS A 459 -22.80 -4.61 2.83
C HIS A 459 -24.07 -3.89 3.33
N ALA A 460 -23.96 -2.58 3.55
CA ALA A 460 -25.09 -1.66 3.47
C ALA A 460 -24.74 -0.40 2.65
N CYS A 461 -25.72 0.11 1.89
CA CYS A 461 -25.58 1.38 1.17
C CYS A 461 -25.59 2.59 2.11
N ASP A 462 -26.10 2.42 3.34
CA ASP A 462 -25.95 3.32 4.50
C ASP A 462 -25.18 2.56 5.60
N PRO A 463 -23.83 2.58 5.56
CA PRO A 463 -23.00 1.70 6.38
C PRO A 463 -22.92 2.14 7.85
N SER A 464 -22.76 1.17 8.75
CA SER A 464 -22.50 1.44 10.18
C SER A 464 -21.09 1.96 10.46
N VAL A 465 -20.13 1.59 9.61
CA VAL A 465 -18.71 1.90 9.75
C VAL A 465 -18.11 2.51 8.48
N VAL A 466 -17.00 3.23 8.66
CA VAL A 466 -16.06 3.58 7.58
C VAL A 466 -14.69 2.97 7.83
N ARG A 467 -13.99 2.61 6.75
CA ARG A 467 -12.58 2.18 6.79
C ARG A 467 -11.63 3.28 6.35
N TYR A 468 -10.46 3.33 6.97
CA TYR A 468 -9.31 4.10 6.51
C TYR A 468 -8.01 3.40 6.92
N PHE A 469 -6.87 3.81 6.36
CA PHE A 469 -5.59 3.14 6.56
C PHE A 469 -4.61 3.96 7.42
N ILE A 470 -3.90 3.28 8.32
CA ILE A 470 -2.73 3.82 9.04
C ILE A 470 -1.54 2.89 8.74
N GLY A 471 -0.76 3.24 7.72
CA GLY A 471 0.27 2.37 7.17
C GLY A 471 -0.36 1.09 6.61
N ALA A 472 0.15 -0.07 7.03
CA ALA A 472 -0.40 -1.38 6.65
C ALA A 472 -1.66 -1.80 7.43
N ASN A 473 -2.08 -1.03 8.44
CA ASN A 473 -3.24 -1.39 9.28
C ASN A 473 -4.50 -0.74 8.72
N ILE A 474 -5.55 -1.53 8.57
CA ILE A 474 -6.90 -1.02 8.37
C ILE A 474 -7.51 -0.60 9.71
N VAL A 475 -8.20 0.53 9.73
CA VAL A 475 -8.93 1.04 10.89
C VAL A 475 -10.39 1.20 10.50
N VAL A 476 -11.25 0.51 11.23
CA VAL A 476 -12.69 0.51 11.05
C VAL A 476 -13.30 1.33 12.18
N ARG A 477 -14.14 2.31 11.84
CA ARG A 477 -14.73 3.25 12.80
C ARG A 477 -16.23 3.37 12.58
N ALA A 478 -17.02 3.24 13.65
CA ALA A 478 -18.45 3.50 13.62
C ALA A 478 -18.75 4.97 13.27
N VAL A 479 -19.70 5.19 12.36
CA VAL A 479 -20.20 6.53 11.95
C VAL A 479 -21.66 6.77 12.33
N LYS A 480 -22.34 5.76 12.86
CA LYS A 480 -23.61 5.86 13.57
C LYS A 480 -23.55 5.06 14.87
N ASN A 481 -24.52 5.29 15.76
CA ASN A 481 -24.70 4.46 16.94
C ASN A 481 -25.08 3.03 16.52
N ILE A 482 -24.39 2.03 17.06
CA ILE A 482 -24.64 0.60 16.80
C ILE A 482 -25.11 -0.02 18.12
N LYS A 483 -26.30 -0.61 18.14
CA LYS A 483 -26.86 -1.24 19.36
C LYS A 483 -26.28 -2.65 19.57
N LYS A 484 -26.33 -3.15 20.81
CA LYS A 484 -26.00 -4.55 21.10
C LYS A 484 -26.91 -5.47 20.30
N GLY A 485 -26.32 -6.34 19.47
CA GLY A 485 -27.04 -7.27 18.59
C GLY A 485 -27.41 -6.69 17.22
N GLU A 486 -27.08 -5.43 16.94
CA GLU A 486 -27.20 -4.85 15.60
C GLU A 486 -26.00 -5.27 14.72
N GLU A 487 -26.25 -5.47 13.42
CA GLU A 487 -25.22 -5.86 12.46
C GLU A 487 -24.25 -4.70 12.18
N VAL A 488 -22.95 -5.01 12.17
CA VAL A 488 -21.90 -4.08 11.76
C VAL A 488 -21.70 -4.18 10.25
N SER A 489 -22.41 -3.32 9.51
CA SER A 489 -22.34 -3.22 8.05
C SER A 489 -21.29 -2.22 7.56
N GLU A 490 -20.56 -2.58 6.49
CA GLU A 490 -19.64 -1.72 5.73
C GLU A 490 -20.24 -1.35 4.36
N ASN A 491 -19.65 -0.40 3.64
CA ASN A 491 -19.95 -0.15 2.24
C ASN A 491 -18.90 -0.77 1.28
N TYR A 492 -19.38 -1.44 0.24
CA TYR A 492 -18.54 -2.13 -0.77
C TYR A 492 -18.25 -1.26 -2.02
N GLY A 493 -18.59 0.03 -2.00
CA GLY A 493 -18.37 0.96 -3.12
C GLY A 493 -19.58 1.89 -3.36
N PRO A 494 -20.75 1.34 -3.74
CA PRO A 494 -21.94 2.14 -3.99
C PRO A 494 -22.62 2.62 -2.70
N ILE A 495 -22.52 3.91 -2.40
CA ILE A 495 -23.24 4.59 -1.30
C ILE A 495 -24.57 5.19 -1.80
N PHE A 496 -25.62 5.16 -0.98
CA PHE A 496 -26.95 5.62 -1.43
C PHE A 496 -27.02 7.10 -1.80
N THR A 497 -26.18 7.92 -1.15
CA THR A 497 -26.21 9.38 -1.27
C THR A 497 -25.72 9.91 -2.62
N THR A 498 -25.00 9.11 -3.42
CA THR A 498 -24.44 9.54 -4.72
C THR A 498 -24.64 8.53 -5.85
N VAL A 499 -25.34 7.42 -5.61
CA VAL A 499 -25.57 6.37 -6.62
C VAL A 499 -27.03 5.91 -6.59
N PRO A 500 -27.78 6.00 -7.71
CA PRO A 500 -29.17 5.54 -7.79
C PRO A 500 -29.32 4.05 -7.49
N LYS A 501 -30.43 3.65 -6.85
CA LYS A 501 -30.70 2.28 -6.37
C LYS A 501 -30.37 1.20 -7.39
N ASP A 502 -30.90 1.30 -8.60
CA ASP A 502 -30.79 0.26 -9.63
C ASP A 502 -29.32 0.03 -10.01
N LYS A 503 -28.54 1.12 -10.11
CA LYS A 503 -27.10 1.05 -10.32
C LYS A 503 -26.38 0.41 -9.13
N ARG A 504 -26.74 0.76 -7.89
CA ARG A 504 -26.16 0.14 -6.68
C ARG A 504 -26.40 -1.37 -6.68
N GLN A 505 -27.62 -1.81 -6.98
CA GLN A 505 -27.97 -3.23 -7.02
C GLN A 505 -27.30 -3.95 -8.18
N ALA A 506 -27.23 -3.36 -9.38
CA ALA A 506 -26.51 -3.92 -10.52
C ALA A 506 -25.00 -4.11 -10.23
N ASP A 507 -24.33 -3.05 -9.79
CA ASP A 507 -22.88 -3.06 -9.49
C ASP A 507 -22.55 -4.12 -8.41
N LEU A 508 -23.37 -4.24 -7.35
CA LEU A 508 -23.21 -5.25 -6.30
C LEU A 508 -23.52 -6.67 -6.78
N LYS A 509 -24.56 -6.85 -7.60
CA LYS A 509 -24.95 -8.17 -8.13
C LYS A 509 -23.89 -8.71 -9.09
N GLU A 510 -23.29 -7.85 -9.92
CA GLU A 510 -22.20 -8.22 -10.82
C GLU A 510 -20.93 -8.63 -10.04
N GLN A 511 -20.50 -7.80 -9.08
CA GLN A 511 -19.22 -7.99 -8.39
C GLN A 511 -19.28 -9.02 -7.24
N TYR A 512 -20.40 -9.09 -6.51
CA TYR A 512 -20.54 -9.84 -5.25
C TYR A 512 -21.68 -10.87 -5.23
N TRP A 513 -22.47 -10.98 -6.32
CA TRP A 513 -23.46 -12.06 -6.53
C TRP A 513 -24.58 -12.16 -5.47
N PHE A 514 -24.99 -11.00 -4.93
CA PHE A 514 -26.17 -10.83 -4.07
C PHE A 514 -26.99 -9.60 -4.49
N ASP A 515 -28.28 -9.59 -4.17
CA ASP A 515 -29.16 -8.44 -4.32
C ASP A 515 -29.26 -7.68 -2.99
N CYS A 516 -28.93 -6.39 -2.98
CA CYS A 516 -28.88 -5.61 -1.75
C CYS A 516 -30.27 -5.22 -1.24
N THR A 517 -30.61 -5.65 -0.02
CA THR A 517 -31.88 -5.38 0.68
C THR A 517 -31.72 -4.43 1.88
N CYS A 518 -30.68 -3.57 1.91
CA CYS A 518 -30.57 -2.58 2.99
C CYS A 518 -31.68 -1.51 2.90
N LYS A 519 -32.00 -0.82 4.00
CA LYS A 519 -33.09 0.19 4.07
C LYS A 519 -33.07 1.22 2.92
N PRO A 520 -31.94 1.80 2.49
CA PRO A 520 -31.88 2.67 1.30
C PRO A 520 -32.24 2.02 -0.05
N CYS A 521 -32.15 0.70 -0.16
CA CYS A 521 -32.58 -0.06 -1.34
C CYS A 521 -34.06 -0.46 -1.26
N GLU A 522 -34.51 -0.94 -0.10
CA GLU A 522 -35.92 -1.29 0.12
C GLU A 522 -36.83 -0.09 -0.09
N ASN A 523 -36.50 1.03 0.56
CA ASN A 523 -37.31 2.25 0.60
C ASN A 523 -36.95 3.27 -0.50
N ASN A 524 -36.07 2.91 -1.45
CA ASN A 524 -35.56 3.76 -2.52
C ASN A 524 -35.19 5.19 -2.07
N TRP A 525 -34.26 5.32 -1.11
CA TRP A 525 -33.87 6.63 -0.57
C TRP A 525 -33.22 7.52 -1.64
N PRO A 526 -33.53 8.83 -1.66
CA PRO A 526 -32.98 9.77 -2.62
C PRO A 526 -31.47 9.99 -2.42
N SER A 527 -30.80 10.27 -3.53
CA SER A 527 -29.44 10.79 -3.58
C SER A 527 -29.39 12.29 -3.22
N TYR A 528 -28.19 12.83 -2.96
CA TYR A 528 -28.00 14.25 -2.68
C TYR A 528 -28.47 15.18 -3.82
N GLU A 529 -28.43 14.73 -5.08
CA GLU A 529 -28.91 15.52 -6.22
C GLU A 529 -30.46 15.61 -6.25
N GLU A 530 -31.13 14.59 -5.71
CA GLU A 530 -32.60 14.53 -5.58
C GLU A 530 -33.08 15.19 -4.26
N MET A 531 -32.18 15.41 -3.30
CA MET A 531 -32.44 16.15 -2.07
C MET A 531 -32.47 17.66 -2.32
N THR A 532 -33.66 18.19 -2.66
CA THR A 532 -33.87 19.63 -2.74
C THR A 532 -33.83 20.29 -1.36
N GLU A 533 -33.02 21.35 -1.21
CA GLU A 533 -32.96 22.21 -0.01
C GLU A 533 -34.29 22.95 0.26
N ASN A 534 -35.20 22.97 -0.71
CA ASN A 534 -36.50 23.63 -0.65
C ASN A 534 -37.37 23.16 0.53
N TYR A 535 -37.19 21.94 1.03
CA TYR A 535 -38.04 21.36 2.08
C TYR A 535 -37.23 20.63 3.17
N MET A 536 -37.36 21.11 4.40
CA MET A 536 -37.01 20.37 5.61
C MET A 536 -38.01 19.22 5.82
N ARG A 537 -37.56 18.09 6.36
CA ARG A 537 -38.40 16.91 6.59
C ARG A 537 -38.37 16.53 8.07
N PHE A 538 -39.52 16.57 8.72
CA PHE A 538 -39.69 16.23 10.13
C PHE A 538 -40.56 14.96 10.27
N LYS A 539 -40.21 14.04 11.16
CA LYS A 539 -41.15 12.96 11.52
C LYS A 539 -42.35 13.58 12.23
N CYS A 540 -43.57 13.15 11.90
CA CYS A 540 -44.76 13.54 12.63
C CYS A 540 -44.64 13.19 14.12
N ASP A 541 -44.85 14.16 15.01
CA ASP A 541 -44.77 13.97 16.47
C ASP A 541 -46.15 13.98 17.17
N SER A 542 -47.18 13.58 16.42
CA SER A 542 -48.55 13.36 16.93
C SER A 542 -48.61 12.35 18.07
N ASP A 543 -49.57 12.54 18.99
CA ASP A 543 -49.81 11.65 20.14
C ASP A 543 -50.20 10.20 19.78
N GLN A 544 -50.53 9.95 18.50
CA GLN A 544 -50.76 8.61 17.95
C GLN A 544 -49.62 8.21 17.00
N PRO A 545 -49.25 6.92 16.92
CA PRO A 545 -48.22 6.44 16.01
C PRO A 545 -48.51 6.84 14.56
N CYS A 546 -47.68 7.73 14.01
CA CYS A 546 -47.76 8.17 12.62
C CYS A 546 -46.37 8.07 11.99
N ASP A 547 -46.26 7.28 10.92
CA ASP A 547 -45.01 7.12 10.17
C ASP A 547 -44.84 8.15 9.05
N ASN A 548 -45.76 9.12 8.95
CA ASN A 548 -45.65 10.18 7.96
C ASN A 548 -44.48 11.14 8.25
N VAL A 549 -43.90 11.67 7.18
CA VAL A 549 -42.86 12.69 7.21
C VAL A 549 -43.46 13.99 6.71
N VAL A 550 -43.50 15.00 7.58
CA VAL A 550 -44.00 16.33 7.26
C VAL A 550 -42.90 17.09 6.51
N ALA A 551 -43.15 17.39 5.24
CA ALA A 551 -42.29 18.25 4.44
C ALA A 551 -42.68 19.72 4.66
N VAL A 552 -41.70 20.55 5.00
CA VAL A 552 -41.89 21.95 5.40
C VAL A 552 -40.97 22.83 4.57
N PRO A 553 -41.46 23.86 3.86
CA PRO A 553 -40.62 24.79 3.12
C PRO A 553 -39.50 25.37 4.00
N TYR A 554 -38.29 25.54 3.45
CA TYR A 554 -37.16 26.08 4.22
C TYR A 554 -37.39 27.52 4.71
N ASP A 555 -38.28 28.26 4.05
CA ASP A 555 -38.72 29.63 4.35
C ASP A 555 -40.02 29.69 5.18
N ALA A 556 -40.53 28.54 5.63
CA ALA A 556 -41.74 28.47 6.45
C ALA A 556 -41.58 29.24 7.77
N LYS A 557 -42.55 30.12 8.05
CA LYS A 557 -42.62 30.94 9.28
C LYS A 557 -43.43 30.28 10.39
N GLU A 558 -44.06 29.14 10.11
CA GLU A 558 -44.95 28.44 11.02
C GLU A 558 -44.23 27.24 11.67
N PHE A 559 -44.35 27.12 12.99
CA PHE A 559 -43.68 26.08 13.77
C PHE A 559 -44.57 24.86 14.07
N MET A 560 -45.87 24.97 13.76
CA MET A 560 -46.87 23.92 13.94
C MET A 560 -47.41 23.56 12.57
N VAL A 561 -46.93 22.47 11.97
CA VAL A 561 -47.29 22.08 10.60
C VAL A 561 -48.23 20.89 10.62
N GLN A 562 -49.36 20.99 9.92
CA GLN A 562 -50.37 19.92 9.90
C GLN A 562 -49.86 18.71 9.10
N CYS A 563 -49.95 17.52 9.70
CA CYS A 563 -49.58 16.27 9.06
C CYS A 563 -50.66 15.84 8.07
N GLY A 564 -50.32 15.77 6.78
CA GLY A 564 -51.27 15.36 5.72
C GLY A 564 -51.86 13.94 5.86
N LEU A 565 -51.29 13.08 6.72
CA LEU A 565 -51.81 11.73 6.98
C LEU A 565 -52.75 11.68 8.19
N CYS A 566 -52.26 12.02 9.39
CA CYS A 566 -53.05 11.93 10.62
C CYS A 566 -53.82 13.21 11.00
N GLN A 567 -53.68 14.28 10.21
CA GLN A 567 -54.30 15.61 10.40
C GLN A 567 -53.94 16.34 11.71
N GLN A 568 -53.06 15.77 12.54
CA GLN A 568 -52.52 16.40 13.75
C GLN A 568 -51.37 17.37 13.42
N TYR A 569 -51.14 18.36 14.28
CA TYR A 569 -50.06 19.33 14.11
C TYR A 569 -48.74 18.81 14.68
N THR A 570 -47.67 18.93 13.90
CA THR A 570 -46.29 18.55 14.26
C THR A 570 -45.48 19.78 14.66
N ASN A 571 -44.80 19.73 15.81
CA ASN A 571 -44.02 20.85 16.34
C ASN A 571 -42.56 20.81 15.87
N ILE A 572 -42.26 21.52 14.79
CA ILE A 572 -40.95 21.43 14.12
C ILE A 572 -39.82 22.14 14.89
N LEU A 573 -40.12 23.03 15.85
CA LEU A 573 -39.08 23.65 16.71
C LEU A 573 -38.27 22.60 17.48
N LYS A 574 -38.89 21.47 17.81
CA LYS A 574 -38.25 20.34 18.49
C LYS A 574 -37.17 19.69 17.60
N GLY A 575 -37.43 19.59 16.30
CA GLY A 575 -36.45 19.15 15.29
C GLY A 575 -35.41 20.22 14.97
N LEU A 576 -35.82 21.47 14.78
CA LEU A 576 -34.92 22.59 14.49
C LEU A 576 -33.85 22.80 15.58
N LYS A 577 -34.21 22.63 16.86
CA LYS A 577 -33.27 22.66 17.99
C LYS A 577 -32.22 21.54 17.98
N SER A 578 -32.41 20.48 17.19
CA SER A 578 -31.42 19.41 17.00
C SER A 578 -30.50 19.62 15.79
N LEU A 579 -30.72 20.70 15.02
CA LEU A 579 -29.88 21.13 13.90
C LEU A 579 -28.94 22.30 14.28
N GLN A 580 -28.99 22.76 15.54
CA GLN A 580 -28.10 23.75 16.16
C GLN A 580 -27.06 23.05 17.05
#